data_AF-A0AB34Z3C1-F1
#
_entry.id   AF-A0AB34Z3C1-F1
#
_cell.length_a   1.000
_cell.length_b   1.000
_cell.length_c   1.000
_cell.angle_alpha   90.00
_cell.angle_beta   90.00
_cell.angle_gamma   90.00
#
_symmetry.space_group_name_H-M   'P 1'
#
loop_
_entity.id
_entity.type
_entity.pdbx_description
1 polymer ?
#
loop_
_entity_poly.entity_id
_entity_poly.type
_entity_poly.pdbx_seq_one_letter_code
_entity_poly.pdbx_strand_id
1 'polypeptide(L)'
;MKVALTANITEEQIYKEFIRLGMEQLIAQDLSKRYYHNELTYRDLENLEKQFGLKFENLDFKIDTVKNELNTKIDNVEKNLQKDISNLDAKIDSVEKNLDAKIDNVEKNLQKDISNLDAKIDSVEKNLDAKIDSVEKNLDAKIDSVEKNLNTKIDNLSQDIKQNLDEKLEIFGKFLSEKMETNNQLLSEKLKVSNRIITIAAIVVIPIAISILVPYVVSLIGSYLN
;
A
#
# COMPACT_ATOMS: atom_id res chain seq x y z
N MET A 1 -62.22 100.09 60.60
CA MET A 1 -62.24 98.66 60.99
C MET A 1 -60.85 98.32 61.52
N LYS A 2 -60.62 98.63 62.80
CA LYS A 2 -60.31 97.65 63.84
C LYS A 2 -59.16 96.70 63.46
N VAL A 3 -57.96 97.23 63.64
CA VAL A 3 -56.80 96.60 64.29
C VAL A 3 -56.97 95.10 64.58
N ALA A 4 -56.16 94.27 63.93
CA ALA A 4 -55.46 93.22 64.66
C ALA A 4 -53.97 93.56 64.55
N LEU A 5 -53.52 94.43 65.47
CA LEU A 5 -52.12 94.55 65.85
C LEU A 5 -51.69 93.10 66.15
N THR A 6 -51.03 92.43 65.20
CA THR A 6 -50.37 91.15 65.48
C THR A 6 -49.23 91.52 66.41
N ALA A 7 -49.54 91.55 67.71
CA ALA A 7 -48.58 91.74 68.76
C ALA A 7 -47.58 90.58 68.62
N ASN A 8 -46.43 90.86 68.00
CA ASN A 8 -45.28 89.97 68.07
C ASN A 8 -44.97 89.86 69.55
N ILE A 9 -45.43 88.77 70.17
CA ILE A 9 -45.26 88.54 71.59
C ILE A 9 -43.76 88.42 71.79
N THR A 10 -43.13 89.47 72.31
CA THR A 10 -41.70 89.44 72.59
C THR A 10 -41.43 88.43 73.69
N GLU A 11 -40.21 87.91 73.76
CA GLU A 11 -39.75 87.09 74.89
C GLU A 11 -40.15 87.73 76.23
N GLU A 12 -40.02 89.06 76.35
CA GLU A 12 -40.36 89.80 77.56
C GLU A 12 -41.88 89.86 77.84
N GLN A 13 -42.71 89.87 76.80
CA GLN A 13 -44.16 89.76 76.97
C GLN A 13 -44.56 88.35 77.43
N ILE A 14 -43.94 87.31 76.88
CA ILE A 14 -44.15 85.91 77.33
C ILE A 14 -43.71 85.77 78.79
N TYR A 15 -42.55 86.33 79.12
CA TYR A 15 -41.98 86.33 80.46
C TYR A 15 -42.91 86.98 81.48
N LYS A 16 -43.29 88.24 81.25
CA LYS A 16 -44.16 89.01 82.16
C LYS A 16 -45.49 88.31 82.39
N GLU A 17 -46.02 87.66 81.37
CA GLU A 17 -47.25 86.90 81.48
C GLU A 17 -47.07 85.65 82.35
N PHE A 18 -45.97 84.92 82.22
CA PHE A 18 -45.64 83.82 83.14
C PHE A 18 -45.49 84.28 84.60
N ILE A 19 -44.86 85.42 84.85
CA ILE A 19 -44.79 86.03 86.21
C ILE A 19 -46.17 86.35 86.76
N ARG A 20 -47.02 86.99 85.95
CA ARG A 20 -48.38 87.37 86.35
C ARG A 20 -49.21 86.16 86.77
N LEU A 21 -48.96 85.01 86.15
CA LEU A 21 -49.62 83.74 86.47
C LEU A 21 -49.06 83.06 87.74
N GLY A 22 -48.17 83.73 88.47
CA GLY A 22 -47.58 83.21 89.70
C GLY A 22 -46.47 82.20 89.46
N MET A 23 -45.97 82.08 88.22
CA MET A 23 -44.77 81.31 87.96
C MET A 23 -43.59 81.98 88.65
N GLU A 24 -42.77 81.16 89.28
CA GLU A 24 -41.53 81.63 89.87
C GLU A 24 -40.69 82.35 88.81
N GLN A 25 -40.03 83.43 89.23
CA GLN A 25 -39.49 84.40 88.31
C GLN A 25 -38.44 83.82 87.37
N LEU A 26 -37.60 82.93 87.85
CA LEU A 26 -36.56 82.30 87.04
C LEU A 26 -37.13 81.27 86.07
N ILE A 27 -38.16 80.50 86.47
CA ILE A 27 -38.84 79.54 85.59
C ILE A 27 -39.57 80.26 84.46
N ALA A 28 -40.23 81.38 84.76
CA ALA A 28 -40.87 82.22 83.77
C ALA A 28 -39.88 82.74 82.73
N GLN A 29 -38.69 83.14 83.15
CA GLN A 29 -37.67 83.70 82.26
C GLN A 29 -37.05 82.64 81.34
N ASP A 30 -36.78 81.45 81.87
CA ASP A 30 -36.26 80.31 81.09
C ASP A 30 -37.28 79.82 80.06
N LEU A 31 -38.54 79.66 80.47
CA LEU A 31 -39.60 79.17 79.58
C LEU A 31 -39.98 80.20 78.52
N SER A 32 -39.99 81.49 78.85
CA SER A 32 -40.32 82.52 77.84
C SER A 32 -39.33 82.55 76.71
N LYS A 33 -38.04 82.32 77.01
CA LYS A 33 -36.96 82.31 76.05
C LYS A 33 -36.99 81.08 75.15
N ARG A 34 -37.12 79.88 75.74
CA ARG A 34 -37.27 78.63 74.98
C ARG A 34 -38.49 78.68 74.08
N TYR A 35 -39.58 79.26 74.58
CA TYR A 35 -40.83 79.42 73.86
C TYR A 35 -40.73 80.45 72.74
N TYR A 36 -40.04 81.57 72.96
CA TYR A 36 -39.86 82.61 71.95
C TYR A 36 -38.94 82.19 70.79
N HIS A 37 -37.90 81.41 71.09
CA HIS A 37 -36.89 80.98 70.11
C HIS A 37 -37.11 79.55 69.56
N ASN A 38 -38.18 78.86 69.99
CA ASN A 38 -38.45 77.45 69.64
C ASN A 38 -37.24 76.52 69.89
N GLU A 39 -36.59 76.69 71.03
CA GLU A 39 -35.41 75.89 71.39
C GLU A 39 -35.83 74.46 71.81
N LEU A 40 -35.16 73.45 71.25
CA LEU A 40 -35.32 72.03 71.63
C LEU A 40 -34.98 71.83 73.10
N THR A 41 -35.76 70.99 73.80
CA THR A 41 -35.42 70.61 75.17
C THR A 41 -34.37 69.49 75.17
N TYR A 42 -33.64 69.33 76.27
CA TYR A 42 -32.73 68.18 76.46
C TYR A 42 -33.40 66.82 76.20
N ARG A 43 -34.68 66.71 76.56
CA ARG A 43 -35.48 65.50 76.35
C ARG A 43 -35.72 65.21 74.86
N ASP A 44 -35.87 66.24 74.03
CA ASP A 44 -36.08 66.07 72.59
C ASP A 44 -34.82 65.58 71.89
N LEU A 45 -33.65 66.11 72.29
CA LEU A 45 -32.34 65.65 71.79
C LEU A 45 -32.05 64.21 72.24
N GLU A 46 -32.32 63.88 73.50
CA GLU A 46 -32.16 62.52 74.04
C GLU A 46 -33.06 61.51 73.30
N ASN A 47 -34.31 61.90 73.00
CA ASN A 47 -35.21 61.06 72.22
C ASN A 47 -34.73 60.84 70.78
N LEU A 48 -34.18 61.89 70.15
CA LEU A 48 -33.66 61.81 68.80
C LEU A 48 -32.41 60.93 68.74
N GLU A 49 -31.50 61.07 69.70
CA GLU A 49 -30.32 60.21 69.85
C GLU A 49 -30.72 58.74 70.01
N LYS A 50 -31.68 58.44 70.89
CA LYS A 50 -32.22 57.08 71.06
C LYS A 50 -32.83 56.53 69.78
N GLN A 51 -33.63 57.34 69.07
CA GLN A 51 -34.24 56.96 67.79
C GLN A 51 -33.19 56.64 66.72
N PHE A 52 -32.11 57.43 66.64
CA PHE A 52 -31.02 57.17 65.72
C PHE A 52 -30.23 55.92 66.11
N GLY A 53 -29.92 55.73 67.40
CA GLY A 53 -29.29 54.51 67.90
C GLY A 53 -30.05 53.25 67.50
N LEU A 54 -31.36 53.22 67.75
CA LEU A 54 -32.22 52.10 67.36
C LEU A 54 -32.24 51.86 65.84
N LYS A 55 -32.21 52.92 65.04
CA LYS A 55 -32.15 52.79 63.57
C LYS A 55 -30.80 52.25 63.09
N PHE A 56 -29.69 52.66 63.70
CA PHE A 56 -28.37 52.13 63.38
C PHE A 56 -28.24 50.66 63.76
N GLU A 57 -28.68 50.28 64.96
CA GLU A 57 -28.73 48.86 65.38
C GLU A 57 -29.58 48.01 64.41
N ASN A 58 -30.71 48.54 63.94
CA ASN A 58 -31.54 47.85 62.94
C ASN A 58 -30.82 47.68 61.59
N LEU A 59 -30.08 48.69 61.15
CA LEU A 59 -29.31 48.65 59.91
C LEU A 59 -28.17 47.64 60.02
N ASP A 60 -27.41 47.66 61.12
CA ASP A 60 -26.34 46.70 61.38
C ASP A 60 -26.89 45.26 61.39
N PHE A 61 -28.02 45.03 62.06
CA PHE A 61 -28.69 43.73 62.06
C PHE A 61 -29.09 43.26 60.64
N LYS A 62 -29.61 44.18 59.81
CA LYS A 62 -29.96 43.87 58.41
C LYS A 62 -28.72 43.57 57.57
N ILE A 63 -27.63 44.32 57.76
CA ILE A 63 -26.36 44.10 57.06
C ILE A 63 -25.80 42.73 57.41
N ASP A 64 -25.77 42.37 58.70
CA ASP A 64 -25.31 41.06 59.16
C ASP A 64 -26.18 39.93 58.62
N THR A 65 -27.50 40.12 58.59
CA THR A 65 -28.43 39.15 58.01
C THR A 65 -28.13 38.91 56.53
N VAL A 66 -28.03 39.99 55.73
CA VAL A 66 -27.73 39.90 54.30
C VAL A 66 -26.36 39.27 54.04
N LYS A 67 -25.34 39.64 54.84
CA LYS A 67 -23.99 39.06 54.76
C LYS A 67 -24.03 37.54 55.00
N ASN A 68 -24.75 37.09 56.01
CA ASN A 68 -24.88 35.66 56.32
C ASN A 68 -25.64 34.89 55.23
N GLU A 69 -26.70 35.48 54.68
CA GLU A 69 -27.42 34.90 53.53
C GLU A 69 -26.54 34.79 52.28
N LEU A 70 -25.74 35.82 52.00
CA LEU A 70 -24.81 35.83 50.86
C LEU A 70 -23.70 34.79 51.04
N ASN A 71 -23.09 34.70 52.22
CA ASN A 71 -22.10 33.67 52.53
C ASN A 71 -22.68 32.27 52.32
N THR A 72 -23.89 32.01 52.84
CA THR A 72 -24.57 30.72 52.66
C THR A 72 -24.84 30.41 51.19
N LYS A 73 -25.22 31.41 50.38
CA LYS A 73 -25.42 31.23 48.93
C LYS A 73 -24.11 30.95 48.20
N ILE A 74 -23.04 31.64 48.55
CA ILE A 74 -21.69 31.44 47.99
C ILE A 74 -21.20 30.02 48.29
N ASP A 75 -21.29 29.57 49.55
CA ASP A 75 -20.87 28.23 49.97
C ASP A 75 -21.64 27.13 49.19
N ASN A 76 -22.95 27.32 48.98
CA ASN A 76 -23.77 26.39 48.22
C ASN A 76 -23.37 26.35 46.73
N VAL A 77 -23.08 27.50 46.12
CA VAL A 77 -22.61 27.58 44.74
C VAL A 77 -21.25 26.90 44.61
N GLU A 78 -20.31 27.18 45.53
CA GLU A 78 -18.99 26.56 45.54
C GLU A 78 -19.08 25.03 45.63
N LYS A 79 -19.90 24.52 46.57
CA LYS A 79 -20.12 23.08 46.74
C LYS A 79 -20.72 22.42 45.48
N ASN A 80 -21.67 23.09 44.82
CA ASN A 80 -22.26 22.57 43.59
C ASN A 80 -21.26 22.55 42.44
N LEU A 81 -20.47 23.61 42.28
CA LEU A 81 -19.41 23.66 41.26
C LEU A 81 -18.34 22.59 41.50
N GLN A 82 -17.90 22.39 42.73
CA GLN A 82 -16.96 21.32 43.08
C GLN A 82 -17.52 19.94 42.70
N LYS A 83 -18.81 19.69 42.99
CA LYS A 83 -19.48 18.45 42.60
C LYS A 83 -19.55 18.27 41.08
N ASP A 84 -19.89 19.33 40.35
CA ASP A 84 -19.98 19.29 38.88
C ASP A 84 -18.61 19.06 38.25
N ILE A 85 -17.55 19.67 38.77
CA ILE A 85 -16.16 19.43 38.36
C ILE A 85 -15.79 17.96 38.58
N SER A 86 -16.01 17.41 39.78
CA SER A 86 -15.72 15.99 40.05
C SER A 86 -16.50 15.03 39.15
N ASN A 87 -17.76 15.36 38.81
CA ASN A 87 -18.56 14.57 37.88
C ASN A 87 -18.03 14.65 36.44
N LEU A 88 -17.53 15.81 36.03
CA LEU A 88 -16.91 15.99 34.72
C LEU A 88 -15.59 15.24 34.61
N ASP A 89 -14.73 15.31 35.63
CA ASP A 89 -13.48 14.56 35.70
C ASP A 89 -13.74 13.05 35.55
N ALA A 90 -14.70 12.51 36.31
CA ALA A 90 -15.08 11.10 36.22
C ALA A 90 -15.62 10.70 34.82
N LYS A 91 -16.34 11.61 34.15
CA LYS A 91 -16.81 11.39 32.78
C LYS A 91 -15.67 11.42 31.77
N ILE A 92 -14.72 12.34 31.94
CA ILE A 92 -13.53 12.45 31.09
C ILE A 92 -12.69 11.17 31.21
N ASP A 93 -12.39 10.73 32.43
CA ASP A 93 -11.67 9.48 32.71
C ASP A 93 -12.36 8.26 32.07
N SER A 94 -13.69 8.22 32.13
CA SER A 94 -14.46 7.13 31.52
C SER A 94 -14.41 7.17 29.99
N VAL A 95 -14.42 8.36 29.39
CA VAL A 95 -14.32 8.51 27.94
C VAL A 95 -12.93 8.12 27.46
N GLU A 96 -11.88 8.56 28.16
CA GLU A 96 -10.48 8.22 27.85
C GLU A 96 -10.26 6.70 27.85
N LYS A 97 -10.64 6.02 28.95
CA LYS A 97 -10.56 4.55 29.03
C LYS A 97 -11.33 3.82 27.93
N ASN A 98 -12.50 4.34 27.56
CA ASN A 98 -13.30 3.76 26.48
C ASN A 98 -12.67 3.98 25.10
N LEU A 99 -12.00 5.11 24.87
CA LEU A 99 -11.28 5.40 23.64
C LEU A 99 -10.02 4.54 23.53
N ASP A 100 -9.23 4.42 24.60
CA ASP A 100 -8.05 3.54 24.65
C ASP A 100 -8.44 2.10 24.33
N ALA A 101 -9.48 1.56 24.98
CA ALA A 101 -9.96 0.21 24.71
C ALA A 101 -10.42 0.01 23.25
N LYS A 102 -11.02 1.04 22.64
CA LYS A 102 -11.41 1.00 21.22
C LYS A 102 -10.19 1.03 20.30
N ILE A 103 -9.20 1.85 20.60
CA ILE A 103 -7.94 1.94 19.85
C ILE A 103 -7.21 0.60 19.91
N ASP A 104 -7.03 0.02 21.10
CA ASP A 104 -6.42 -1.29 21.30
C ASP A 104 -7.12 -2.39 20.49
N ASN A 105 -8.46 -2.37 20.46
CA ASN A 105 -9.23 -3.34 19.70
C ASN A 105 -9.06 -3.15 18.18
N VAL A 106 -9.02 -1.91 17.70
CA VAL A 106 -8.74 -1.61 16.28
C VAL A 106 -7.34 -2.07 15.90
N GLU A 107 -6.32 -1.78 16.72
CA GLU A 107 -4.94 -2.20 16.49
C GLU A 107 -4.82 -3.73 16.40
N LYS A 108 -5.42 -4.46 17.34
CA LYS A 108 -5.45 -5.93 17.32
C LYS A 108 -6.09 -6.50 16.06
N ASN A 109 -7.20 -5.89 15.61
CA ASN A 109 -7.88 -6.34 14.39
C ASN A 109 -7.04 -6.06 13.14
N LEU A 110 -6.42 -4.88 13.04
CA LEU A 110 -5.53 -4.55 11.94
C LEU A 110 -4.31 -5.48 11.89
N GLN A 111 -3.70 -5.78 13.04
CA GLN A 111 -2.58 -6.73 13.12
C GLN A 111 -2.98 -8.13 12.63
N LYS A 112 -4.20 -8.59 12.98
CA LYS A 112 -4.73 -9.86 12.51
C LYS A 112 -4.98 -9.86 11.00
N ASP A 113 -5.54 -8.78 10.47
CA ASP A 113 -5.78 -8.65 9.03
C ASP A 113 -4.48 -8.63 8.22
N ILE A 114 -3.44 -7.95 8.72
CA ILE A 114 -2.09 -7.97 8.14
C ILE A 114 -1.54 -9.40 8.11
N SER A 115 -1.57 -10.12 9.24
CA SER A 115 -1.08 -11.51 9.28
C SER A 115 -1.87 -12.46 8.37
N ASN A 116 -3.17 -12.25 8.20
CA ASN A 116 -3.98 -13.02 7.25
C ASN A 116 -3.62 -12.71 5.80
N LEU A 117 -3.31 -11.45 5.48
CA LEU A 117 -2.86 -11.03 4.15
C LEU A 117 -1.49 -11.62 3.83
N ASP A 118 -0.54 -11.58 4.76
CA ASP A 118 0.79 -12.20 4.60
C ASP A 118 0.65 -13.70 4.29
N ALA A 119 -0.15 -14.43 5.07
CA ALA A 119 -0.40 -15.86 4.81
C ALA A 119 -1.04 -16.13 3.45
N LYS A 120 -1.91 -15.23 2.98
CA LYS A 120 -2.53 -15.34 1.64
C LYS A 120 -1.51 -15.06 0.53
N ILE A 121 -0.62 -14.10 0.72
CA ILE A 121 0.47 -13.79 -0.21
C ILE A 121 1.41 -14.99 -0.32
N ASP A 122 1.87 -15.55 0.80
CA ASP A 122 2.73 -16.75 0.83
C ASP A 122 2.07 -17.93 0.11
N SER A 123 0.76 -18.11 0.29
CA SER A 123 0.02 -19.17 -0.39
C SER A 123 -0.08 -18.94 -1.90
N VAL A 124 -0.21 -17.69 -2.36
CA VAL A 124 -0.23 -17.36 -3.79
C VAL A 124 1.15 -17.58 -4.41
N GLU A 125 2.22 -17.16 -3.73
CA GLU A 125 3.60 -17.37 -4.17
C GLU A 125 3.90 -18.85 -4.39
N LYS A 126 3.67 -19.70 -3.37
CA LYS A 126 3.84 -21.16 -3.48
C LYS A 126 3.04 -21.79 -4.61
N ASN A 127 1.82 -21.32 -4.84
CA ASN A 127 0.96 -21.82 -5.92
C ASN A 127 1.48 -21.39 -7.31
N LEU A 128 2.06 -20.20 -7.42
CA LEU A 128 2.66 -19.72 -8.67
C LEU A 128 3.96 -20.48 -8.96
N ASP A 129 4.82 -20.67 -7.97
CA ASP A 129 6.05 -21.46 -8.11
C ASP A 129 5.73 -22.89 -8.58
N ALA A 130 4.78 -23.56 -7.92
CA ALA A 130 4.37 -24.91 -8.33
C ALA A 130 3.78 -24.98 -9.76
N LYS A 131 3.10 -23.91 -10.20
CA LYS A 131 2.62 -23.82 -11.59
C LYS A 131 3.76 -23.61 -12.58
N ILE A 132 4.75 -22.78 -12.22
CA ILE A 132 5.94 -22.54 -13.04
C ILE A 132 6.73 -23.83 -13.20
N ASP A 133 7.02 -24.54 -12.10
CA ASP A 133 7.71 -25.83 -12.11
C ASP A 133 6.99 -26.88 -12.99
N SER A 134 5.66 -26.88 -12.94
CA SER A 134 4.83 -27.78 -13.75
C SER A 134 4.91 -27.43 -15.24
N VAL A 135 4.91 -26.14 -15.58
CA VAL A 135 5.07 -25.68 -16.97
C VAL A 135 6.46 -26.02 -17.49
N GLU A 136 7.51 -25.79 -16.71
CA GLU A 136 8.90 -26.11 -17.06
C GLU A 136 9.05 -27.60 -17.38
N LYS A 137 8.63 -28.49 -16.47
CA LYS A 137 8.66 -29.96 -16.70
C LYS A 137 7.89 -30.40 -17.94
N ASN A 138 6.74 -29.77 -18.21
CA ASN A 138 5.94 -30.08 -19.40
C ASN A 138 6.62 -29.62 -20.69
N LEU A 139 7.33 -28.50 -20.66
CA LEU A 139 8.10 -28.00 -21.80
C LEU A 139 9.32 -28.88 -22.05
N ASP A 140 10.07 -29.25 -21.01
CA ASP A 140 11.21 -30.17 -21.11
C ASP A 140 10.79 -31.50 -21.74
N ALA A 141 9.70 -32.12 -21.23
CA ALA A 141 9.20 -33.38 -21.79
C ALA A 141 8.77 -33.26 -23.26
N LYS A 142 8.23 -32.10 -23.68
CA LYS A 142 7.89 -31.85 -25.08
C LYS A 142 9.15 -31.69 -25.94
N ILE A 143 10.17 -31.00 -25.42
CA ILE A 143 11.45 -30.82 -26.10
C ILE A 143 12.12 -32.18 -26.29
N ASP A 144 12.23 -33.00 -25.25
CA ASP A 144 12.77 -34.36 -25.31
C ASP A 144 12.04 -35.23 -26.34
N SER A 145 10.70 -35.14 -26.37
CA SER A 145 9.90 -35.87 -27.35
C SER A 145 10.16 -35.40 -28.78
N VAL A 146 10.32 -34.09 -29.01
CA VAL A 146 10.65 -33.54 -30.33
C VAL A 146 12.05 -33.97 -30.75
N GLU A 147 13.03 -33.89 -29.86
CA GLU A 147 14.41 -34.32 -30.11
C GLU A 147 14.47 -35.80 -30.50
N LYS A 148 13.82 -36.68 -29.73
CA LYS A 148 13.76 -38.12 -30.04
C LYS A 148 13.12 -38.39 -31.40
N ASN A 149 12.03 -37.70 -31.72
CA ASN A 149 11.35 -37.84 -33.01
C ASN A 149 12.23 -37.36 -34.18
N LEU A 150 12.97 -36.26 -34.01
CA LEU A 150 13.90 -35.76 -35.02
C LEU A 150 15.07 -36.71 -35.22
N ASN A 151 15.68 -37.21 -34.14
CA ASN A 151 16.76 -38.20 -34.21
C ASN A 151 16.30 -39.47 -34.95
N THR A 152 15.12 -40.00 -34.62
CA THR A 152 14.56 -41.17 -35.32
C THR A 152 14.36 -40.91 -36.82
N LYS A 153 13.87 -39.73 -37.20
CA LYS A 153 13.71 -39.37 -38.62
C LYS A 153 15.06 -39.24 -39.33
N ILE A 154 16.07 -38.70 -38.67
CA ILE A 154 17.43 -38.58 -39.19
C ILE A 154 18.06 -39.95 -39.39
N ASP A 155 17.92 -40.85 -38.42
CA ASP A 155 18.43 -42.22 -38.49
C ASP A 155 17.79 -42.99 -39.66
N ASN A 156 16.46 -42.92 -39.78
CA ASN A 156 15.73 -43.53 -40.90
C ASN A 156 16.19 -42.97 -42.25
N LEU A 157 16.32 -41.63 -42.37
CA LEU A 157 16.80 -41.00 -43.59
C LEU A 157 18.24 -41.43 -43.93
N SER A 158 19.11 -41.54 -42.92
CA SER A 158 20.49 -41.99 -43.09
C SER A 158 20.53 -43.44 -43.59
N GLN A 159 19.68 -44.31 -43.04
CA GLN A 159 19.55 -45.69 -43.47
C GLN A 159 19.02 -45.80 -44.92
N ASP A 160 17.98 -45.03 -45.26
CA ASP A 160 17.40 -45.00 -46.60
C ASP A 160 18.43 -44.54 -47.65
N ILE A 161 19.21 -43.48 -47.34
CA ILE A 161 20.28 -42.98 -48.21
C ILE A 161 21.36 -44.05 -48.39
N LYS A 162 21.78 -44.70 -47.30
CA LYS A 162 22.80 -45.75 -47.34
C LYS A 162 22.34 -46.93 -48.20
N GLN A 163 21.13 -47.42 -47.98
CA GLN A 163 20.56 -48.51 -48.77
C GLN A 163 20.48 -48.16 -50.25
N ASN A 164 19.97 -46.96 -50.60
CA ASN A 164 19.90 -46.52 -52.00
C ASN A 164 21.28 -46.45 -52.66
N LEU A 165 22.29 -45.99 -51.92
CA LEU A 165 23.66 -45.91 -52.39
C LEU A 165 24.25 -47.32 -52.60
N ASP A 166 24.06 -48.23 -51.65
CA ASP A 166 24.51 -49.62 -51.74
C ASP A 166 23.88 -50.33 -52.94
N GLU A 167 22.56 -50.19 -53.14
CA GLU A 167 21.84 -50.73 -54.30
C GLU A 167 22.36 -50.19 -55.63
N LYS A 168 22.59 -48.87 -55.73
CA LYS A 168 23.15 -48.25 -56.93
C LYS A 168 24.58 -48.69 -57.21
N LEU A 169 25.41 -48.83 -56.19
CA LEU A 169 26.78 -49.32 -56.32
C LEU A 169 26.79 -50.78 -56.77
N GLU A 170 25.89 -51.63 -56.27
CA GLU A 170 25.75 -53.01 -56.71
C GLU A 170 25.32 -53.09 -58.19
N ILE A 171 24.31 -52.32 -58.60
CA ILE A 171 23.86 -52.24 -60.00
C ILE A 171 25.00 -51.77 -60.91
N PHE A 172 25.71 -50.72 -60.52
CA PHE A 172 26.83 -50.20 -61.28
C PHE A 172 27.99 -51.22 -61.38
N GLY A 173 28.29 -51.92 -60.28
CA GLY A 173 29.28 -53.00 -60.25
C GLY A 173 28.93 -54.15 -61.19
N LYS A 174 27.67 -54.59 -61.20
CA LYS A 174 27.17 -55.61 -62.16
C LYS A 174 27.30 -55.14 -63.60
N PHE A 175 26.89 -53.91 -63.90
CA PHE A 175 27.01 -53.32 -65.24
C PHE A 175 28.47 -53.30 -65.74
N LEU A 176 29.42 -52.90 -64.88
CA LEU A 176 30.84 -52.91 -65.24
C LEU A 176 31.37 -54.34 -65.49
N SER A 177 30.99 -55.30 -64.65
CA SER A 177 31.34 -56.71 -64.85
C SER A 177 30.81 -57.27 -66.17
N GLU A 178 29.52 -57.06 -66.47
CA GLU A 178 28.91 -57.46 -67.75
C GLU A 178 29.62 -56.84 -68.95
N LYS A 179 29.98 -55.54 -68.85
CA LYS A 179 30.70 -54.85 -69.92
C LYS A 179 32.12 -55.38 -70.12
N MET A 180 32.82 -55.70 -69.03
CA MET A 180 34.14 -56.33 -69.08
C MET A 180 34.07 -57.74 -69.68
N GLU A 181 33.08 -58.54 -69.29
CA GLU A 181 32.88 -59.88 -69.83
C GLU A 181 32.59 -59.84 -71.33
N THR A 182 31.69 -58.95 -71.76
CA THR A 182 31.40 -58.72 -73.19
C THR A 182 32.65 -58.32 -73.97
N ASN A 183 33.46 -57.40 -73.43
CA ASN A 183 34.71 -56.98 -74.07
C ASN A 183 35.72 -58.12 -74.17
N ASN A 184 35.84 -58.94 -73.11
CA ASN A 184 36.74 -60.10 -73.09
C ASN A 184 36.30 -61.19 -74.08
N GLN A 185 34.99 -61.45 -74.20
CA GLN A 185 34.43 -62.37 -75.20
C GLN A 185 34.76 -61.88 -76.62
N LEU A 186 34.52 -60.60 -76.92
CA LEU A 186 34.83 -60.00 -78.22
C LEU A 186 36.34 -60.10 -78.55
N LEU A 187 37.21 -59.83 -77.57
CA LEU A 187 38.66 -59.96 -77.75
C LEU A 187 39.07 -61.41 -78.05
N SER A 188 38.50 -62.38 -77.33
CA SER A 188 38.72 -63.81 -77.56
C SER A 188 38.32 -64.24 -78.97
N GLU A 189 37.15 -63.79 -79.45
CA GLU A 189 36.70 -64.07 -80.83
C GLU A 189 37.66 -63.50 -81.87
N LYS A 190 38.11 -62.25 -81.71
CA LYS A 190 39.10 -61.62 -82.59
C LYS A 190 40.42 -62.40 -82.62
N LEU A 191 40.89 -62.86 -81.47
CA LEU A 191 42.10 -63.69 -81.37
C LEU A 191 41.92 -65.06 -82.05
N LYS A 192 40.75 -65.71 -81.91
CA LYS A 192 40.45 -66.98 -82.61
C LYS A 192 40.45 -66.80 -84.13
N VAL A 193 39.86 -65.72 -84.64
CA VAL A 193 39.88 -65.39 -86.07
C VAL A 193 41.31 -65.15 -86.55
N SER A 194 42.09 -64.34 -85.81
CA SER A 194 43.50 -64.10 -86.13
C SER A 194 44.31 -65.42 -86.15
N ASN A 195 44.12 -66.29 -85.17
CA ASN A 195 44.79 -67.58 -85.12
C ASN A 195 44.39 -68.51 -86.28
N ARG A 196 43.10 -68.51 -86.69
CA ARG A 196 42.65 -69.22 -87.90
C ARG A 196 43.33 -68.68 -89.16
N ILE A 197 43.46 -67.35 -89.29
CA ILE A 197 44.18 -66.72 -90.41
C ILE A 197 45.66 -67.11 -90.41
N ILE A 198 46.34 -67.05 -89.26
CA ILE A 198 47.74 -67.48 -89.13
C ILE A 198 47.89 -68.95 -89.52
N THR A 199 46.97 -69.82 -89.06
CA THR A 199 46.98 -71.25 -89.39
C THR A 199 46.79 -71.49 -90.89
N ILE A 200 45.86 -70.79 -91.54
CA ILE A 200 45.65 -70.87 -93.00
C ILE A 200 46.88 -70.35 -93.75
N ALA A 201 47.46 -69.23 -93.30
CA ALA A 201 48.68 -68.68 -93.90
C ALA A 201 49.83 -69.68 -93.81
N ALA A 202 50.03 -70.31 -92.65
CA ALA A 202 51.09 -71.28 -92.41
C ALA A 202 50.92 -72.58 -93.22
N ILE A 203 49.69 -73.11 -93.32
CA ILE A 203 49.43 -74.42 -93.95
C ILE A 203 49.19 -74.31 -95.47
N VAL A 204 48.55 -73.24 -95.95
CA VAL A 204 48.14 -73.11 -97.35
C VAL A 204 49.00 -72.10 -98.09
N VAL A 205 49.06 -70.87 -97.60
CA VAL A 205 49.66 -69.76 -98.36
C VAL A 205 51.18 -69.87 -98.44
N ILE A 206 51.86 -70.17 -97.34
CA ILE A 206 53.33 -70.29 -97.29
C ILE A 206 53.82 -71.44 -98.19
N PRO A 207 53.29 -72.69 -98.12
CA PRO A 207 53.72 -73.77 -99.00
C PRO A 207 53.49 -73.46 -100.48
N ILE A 208 52.32 -72.89 -100.84
CA ILE A 208 52.05 -72.47 -102.23
C ILE A 208 53.06 -71.42 -102.69
N ALA A 209 53.34 -70.40 -101.86
CA ALA A 209 54.32 -69.37 -102.19
C ALA A 209 55.74 -69.94 -102.37
N ILE A 210 56.17 -70.87 -101.50
CA ILE A 210 57.45 -71.59 -101.63
C ILE A 210 57.48 -72.40 -102.94
N SER A 211 56.42 -73.17 -103.26
CA SER A 211 56.34 -73.94 -104.50
C SER A 211 56.41 -73.08 -105.77
N ILE A 212 55.87 -71.85 -105.74
CA ILE A 212 55.94 -70.92 -106.87
C ILE A 212 57.32 -70.25 -106.96
N LEU A 213 57.92 -69.84 -105.83
CA LEU A 213 59.16 -69.05 -105.83
C LEU A 213 60.44 -69.90 -105.95
N VAL A 214 60.45 -71.13 -105.41
CA VAL A 214 61.63 -72.02 -105.47
C VAL A 214 62.14 -72.22 -106.90
N PRO A 215 61.28 -72.50 -107.91
CA PRO A 215 61.73 -72.57 -109.30
C PRO A 215 62.43 -71.29 -109.80
N TYR A 216 61.91 -70.11 -109.48
CA TYR A 216 62.51 -68.83 -109.87
C TYR A 216 63.84 -68.56 -109.15
N VAL A 217 63.94 -68.87 -107.85
CA VAL A 217 65.18 -68.70 -107.08
C VAL A 217 66.25 -69.69 -107.54
N VAL A 218 65.88 -70.96 -107.78
CA VAL A 218 66.80 -71.98 -108.34
C VAL A 218 67.25 -71.58 -109.75
N SER A 219 66.36 -71.03 -110.59
CA SER A 219 66.71 -70.45 -111.89
C SER A 219 67.70 -69.29 -111.75
N LEU A 220 67.49 -68.39 -110.80
CA LEU A 220 68.33 -67.20 -110.60
C LEU A 220 69.72 -67.57 -110.04
N ILE A 221 69.77 -68.48 -109.05
CA ILE A 221 71.03 -69.01 -108.51
C ILE A 221 71.78 -69.83 -109.56
N GLY A 222 71.07 -70.65 -110.35
CA GLY A 222 71.65 -71.39 -111.47
C GLY A 222 72.19 -70.48 -112.57
N SER A 223 71.62 -69.28 -112.75
CA SER A 223 72.16 -68.25 -113.65
C SER A 223 73.33 -67.45 -113.07
N TYR A 224 73.55 -67.48 -111.76
CA TYR A 224 74.66 -66.81 -111.07
C TYR A 224 75.85 -67.73 -110.77
N LEU A 225 75.64 -69.05 -110.75
CA LEU A 225 76.68 -70.08 -110.56
C LEU A 225 77.20 -70.68 -111.88
N ASN A 226 76.76 -70.15 -113.03
CA ASN A 226 77.27 -70.43 -114.38
C ASN A 226 77.81 -69.17 -115.03
#